data_AF-A0A654LY31-F1
#
_entry.id   AF-A0A654LY31-F1
#
_cell.length_a   1.000
_cell.length_b   1.000
_cell.length_c   1.000
_cell.angle_alpha   90.00
_cell.angle_beta   90.00
_cell.angle_gamma   90.00
#
_symmetry.space_group_name_H-M   'P 1'
#
loop_
_entity.id
_entity.type
_entity.pdbx_description
1 polymer ?
#
loop_
_entity_poly.entity_id
_entity_poly.type
_entity_poly.pdbx_seq_one_letter_code
_entity_poly.pdbx_strand_id
1 'polypeptide(L)'
;MKRHVLLIIIAITVYLVWTFATYLFEGRINLLHIDDPIGRLEYSVIVNMIIGTVIALLVIRPFIIESVIESGQLSLSQIGFRSIKNTVVLVAVAGTIGFLLFVIQGSASLNPIVFSNVFSQTLPTSIAEVVVCWAVMGASMESFSKNKFGKKLSVIVGIITSTVLFGVYHFAHSEPFNQINTVMILMLPGLLTSIVYFVGRNIYATIVFHNFQALFGVLASVEIEHMLQIQFLVVMLAVASVLVLIIMDRFILRRKSDSIFEWKMKR
;
A
#
# COMPACT_ATOMS: atom_id res chain seq x y z
N MET A 1 -10.68 22.88 -11.72
CA MET A 1 -10.90 22.85 -10.25
C MET A 1 -11.89 21.77 -9.81
N LYS A 2 -13.14 21.73 -10.31
CA LYS A 2 -14.17 20.74 -9.90
C LYS A 2 -13.71 19.26 -9.95
N ARG A 3 -12.97 18.86 -10.99
CA ARG A 3 -12.51 17.47 -11.16
C ARG A 3 -11.41 17.05 -10.16
N HIS A 4 -10.51 17.95 -9.78
CA HIS A 4 -9.51 17.62 -8.75
C HIS A 4 -10.14 17.44 -7.38
N VAL A 5 -11.13 18.28 -7.06
CA VAL A 5 -11.90 18.13 -5.83
C VAL A 5 -12.60 16.77 -5.80
N LEU A 6 -13.19 16.34 -6.92
CA LEU A 6 -13.79 15.01 -7.04
C LEU A 6 -12.77 13.88 -6.83
N LEU A 7 -11.57 13.97 -7.43
CA LEU A 7 -10.50 12.99 -7.21
C LEU A 7 -10.13 12.89 -5.73
N ILE A 8 -9.96 14.03 -5.03
CA ILE A 8 -9.65 14.04 -3.60
C ILE A 8 -10.79 13.43 -2.77
N ILE A 9 -12.05 13.79 -3.07
CA ILE A 9 -13.21 13.20 -2.39
C ILE A 9 -13.21 11.68 -2.54
N ILE A 10 -13.01 11.18 -3.76
CA ILE A 10 -12.97 9.75 -4.04
C ILE A 10 -11.80 9.07 -3.33
N ALA A 11 -10.60 9.66 -3.36
CA ALA A 11 -9.44 9.13 -2.66
C ALA A 11 -9.70 9.02 -1.15
N ILE A 12 -10.29 10.07 -0.55
CA ILE A 12 -10.70 10.07 0.86
C ILE A 12 -11.75 8.99 1.11
N THR A 13 -12.75 8.83 0.24
CA THR A 13 -13.76 7.77 0.37
C THR A 13 -13.14 6.38 0.34
N VAL A 14 -12.23 6.11 -0.60
CA VAL A 14 -11.50 4.83 -0.68
C VAL A 14 -10.73 4.57 0.62
N TYR A 15 -9.99 5.58 1.11
CA TYR A 15 -9.27 5.49 2.38
C TYR A 15 -10.20 5.18 3.54
N LEU A 16 -11.29 5.94 3.70
CA LEU A 16 -12.23 5.75 4.81
C LEU A 16 -12.93 4.39 4.77
N VAL A 17 -13.35 3.92 3.59
CA VAL A 17 -13.98 2.60 3.42
C VAL A 17 -13.00 1.49 3.80
N TRP A 18 -11.75 1.57 3.34
CA TRP A 18 -10.73 0.57 3.65
C TRP A 18 -10.31 0.58 5.13
N THR A 19 -10.13 1.77 5.73
CA THR A 19 -9.85 1.93 7.17
C THR A 19 -11.00 1.40 8.02
N PHE A 20 -12.24 1.71 7.67
CA PHE A 20 -13.41 1.20 8.39
C PHE A 20 -13.54 -0.33 8.25
N ALA A 21 -13.30 -0.88 7.06
CA ALA A 21 -13.28 -2.33 6.85
C ALA A 21 -12.17 -3.01 7.67
N THR A 22 -10.99 -2.39 7.78
CA THR A 22 -9.91 -2.86 8.68
C THR A 22 -10.38 -2.91 10.12
N TYR A 23 -11.02 -1.83 10.61
CA TYR A 23 -11.56 -1.82 11.96
C TYR A 23 -12.60 -2.92 12.19
N LEU A 24 -13.51 -3.15 11.24
CA LEU A 24 -14.55 -4.16 11.40
C LEU A 24 -14.02 -5.60 11.40
N PHE A 25 -13.09 -5.92 10.50
CA PHE A 25 -12.60 -7.28 10.29
C PHE A 25 -11.38 -7.63 11.13
N GLU A 26 -10.66 -6.65 11.67
CA GLU A 26 -9.43 -6.88 12.42
C GLU A 26 -9.50 -6.19 13.79
N GLY A 27 -9.47 -4.85 13.84
CA GLY A 27 -9.27 -4.13 15.10
C GLY A 27 -10.38 -4.31 16.15
N ARG A 28 -11.66 -4.33 15.74
CA ARG A 28 -12.81 -4.51 16.65
C ARG A 28 -12.80 -5.87 17.33
N ILE A 29 -12.37 -6.91 16.62
CA ILE A 29 -12.41 -8.30 17.10
C ILE A 29 -11.04 -8.77 17.61
N ASN A 30 -10.03 -7.91 17.60
CA ASN A 30 -8.66 -8.24 18.01
C ASN A 30 -8.11 -9.45 17.25
N LEU A 31 -8.36 -9.51 15.93
CA LEU A 31 -8.08 -10.68 15.11
C LEU A 31 -6.62 -11.13 15.19
N LEU A 32 -5.67 -10.20 15.33
CA LEU A 32 -4.25 -10.52 15.43
C LEU A 32 -3.86 -11.22 16.75
N HIS A 33 -4.68 -11.10 17.79
CA HIS A 33 -4.46 -11.73 19.09
C HIS A 33 -5.10 -13.11 19.23
N ILE A 34 -5.95 -13.51 18.29
CA ILE A 34 -6.61 -14.81 18.29
C ILE A 34 -6.08 -15.69 17.16
N ASP A 35 -6.04 -16.99 17.42
CA ASP A 35 -5.73 -17.99 16.39
C ASP A 35 -6.99 -18.30 15.58
N ASP A 36 -7.34 -17.39 14.66
CA ASP A 36 -8.45 -17.53 13.73
C ASP A 36 -7.95 -17.48 12.28
N PRO A 37 -7.63 -18.65 11.67
CA PRO A 37 -7.20 -18.73 10.29
C PRO A 37 -8.24 -18.23 9.27
N ILE A 38 -9.54 -18.39 9.58
CA ILE A 38 -10.63 -17.99 8.68
C ILE A 38 -10.77 -16.47 8.71
N GLY A 39 -10.80 -15.86 9.90
CA GLY A 39 -10.81 -14.40 10.04
C GLY A 39 -9.60 -13.76 9.36
N ARG A 40 -8.40 -14.35 9.49
CA ARG A 40 -7.18 -13.88 8.80
C ARG A 40 -7.27 -13.98 7.28
N LEU A 41 -7.89 -15.05 6.78
CA LEU A 41 -8.18 -15.21 5.36
C LEU A 41 -9.16 -14.13 4.87
N GLU A 42 -10.27 -13.93 5.57
CA GLU A 42 -11.28 -12.93 5.23
C GLU A 42 -10.69 -11.52 5.25
N TYR A 43 -9.98 -11.15 6.30
CA TYR A 43 -9.27 -9.88 6.39
C TYR A 43 -8.29 -9.68 5.22
N SER A 44 -7.45 -10.68 4.94
CA SER A 44 -6.47 -10.60 3.84
C SER A 44 -7.13 -10.46 2.48
N VAL A 45 -8.16 -11.25 2.18
CA VAL A 45 -8.81 -11.29 0.87
C VAL A 45 -9.76 -10.09 0.70
N ILE A 46 -10.69 -9.90 1.62
CA ILE A 46 -11.75 -8.90 1.48
C ILE A 46 -11.17 -7.50 1.71
N VAL A 47 -10.50 -7.29 2.83
CA VAL A 47 -10.05 -5.94 3.21
C VAL A 47 -8.84 -5.53 2.40
N ASN A 48 -7.81 -6.37 2.31
CA ASN A 48 -6.55 -5.94 1.71
C ASN A 48 -6.49 -6.16 0.19
N MET A 49 -6.88 -7.32 -0.31
CA MET A 49 -6.84 -7.59 -1.75
C MET A 49 -8.02 -6.94 -2.50
N ILE A 50 -9.27 -7.17 -2.07
CA ILE A 50 -10.44 -6.67 -2.79
C ILE A 50 -10.61 -5.17 -2.57
N ILE A 51 -10.76 -4.70 -1.33
CA ILE A 51 -11.04 -3.29 -1.04
C ILE A 51 -9.77 -2.44 -1.22
N GLY A 52 -8.70 -2.77 -0.50
CA GLY A 52 -7.46 -1.99 -0.43
C GLY A 52 -6.62 -2.02 -1.72
N THR A 53 -6.80 -3.02 -2.58
CA THR A 53 -6.04 -3.13 -3.84
C THR A 53 -6.94 -3.01 -5.07
N VAL A 54 -7.85 -3.95 -5.30
CA VAL A 54 -8.64 -4.02 -6.54
C VAL A 54 -9.58 -2.83 -6.67
N ILE A 55 -10.47 -2.61 -5.70
CA ILE A 55 -11.45 -1.52 -5.72
C ILE A 55 -10.73 -0.18 -5.72
N ALA A 56 -9.74 0.01 -4.85
CA ALA A 56 -8.93 1.22 -4.80
C ALA A 56 -8.34 1.60 -6.19
N LEU A 57 -7.70 0.64 -6.87
CA LEU A 57 -7.10 0.86 -8.19
C LEU A 57 -8.15 1.04 -9.30
N LEU A 58 -9.27 0.30 -9.26
CA LEU A 58 -10.37 0.44 -10.21
C LEU A 58 -11.03 1.81 -10.13
N VAL A 59 -11.26 2.31 -8.92
CA VAL A 59 -11.93 3.59 -8.66
C VAL A 59 -11.05 4.77 -9.09
N ILE A 60 -9.73 4.70 -8.89
CA ILE A 60 -8.82 5.78 -9.31
C ILE A 60 -8.44 5.72 -10.80
N ARG A 61 -8.59 4.56 -11.45
CA ARG A 61 -8.20 4.35 -12.86
C ARG A 61 -8.77 5.38 -13.84
N PRO A 62 -10.08 5.72 -13.85
CA PRO A 62 -10.62 6.69 -14.80
C PRO A 62 -9.89 8.03 -14.71
N PHE A 63 -9.58 8.48 -13.49
CA PHE A 63 -8.87 9.73 -13.26
C PHE A 63 -7.42 9.68 -13.75
N ILE A 64 -6.75 8.54 -13.62
CA ILE A 64 -5.38 8.33 -14.15
C ILE A 64 -5.38 8.37 -15.68
N ILE A 65 -6.33 7.68 -16.32
CA ILE A 65 -6.40 7.63 -17.78
C ILE A 65 -6.74 9.00 -18.34
N GLU A 66 -7.75 9.65 -17.77
CA GLU A 66 -8.18 10.98 -18.19
C GLU A 66 -7.11 12.04 -17.92
N SER A 67 -6.36 11.95 -16.81
CA SER A 67 -5.24 12.85 -16.55
C SER A 67 -4.08 12.66 -17.52
N VAL A 68 -3.80 11.43 -17.95
CA VAL A 68 -2.78 11.14 -18.96
C VAL A 68 -3.18 11.69 -20.33
N ILE A 69 -4.47 11.59 -20.69
CA ILE A 69 -4.98 11.96 -22.01
C ILE A 69 -5.27 13.46 -22.14
N GLU A 70 -5.89 14.11 -21.15
CA GLU A 70 -6.42 15.47 -21.29
C GLU A 70 -5.53 16.57 -20.70
N SER A 71 -4.67 16.26 -19.71
CA SER A 71 -4.01 17.30 -18.90
C SER A 71 -2.53 17.09 -18.59
N GLY A 72 -1.97 15.89 -18.78
CA GLY A 72 -0.58 15.56 -18.44
C GLY A 72 -0.22 15.69 -16.95
N GLN A 73 -1.20 15.78 -16.05
CA GLN A 73 -0.97 16.14 -14.64
C GLN A 73 -0.61 14.94 -13.75
N LEU A 74 -1.23 13.78 -14.01
CA LEU A 74 -0.99 12.50 -13.35
C LEU A 74 -0.67 11.45 -14.41
N SER A 75 0.49 10.81 -14.28
CA SER A 75 0.95 9.71 -15.13
C SER A 75 1.06 8.42 -14.34
N LEU A 76 0.99 7.27 -15.03
CA LEU A 76 1.26 5.95 -14.43
C LEU A 76 2.58 5.93 -13.65
N SER A 77 3.60 6.65 -14.12
CA SER A 77 4.88 6.74 -13.42
C SER A 77 4.80 7.52 -12.11
N GLN A 78 3.98 8.58 -12.02
CA GLN A 78 3.84 9.37 -10.79
C GLN A 78 3.11 8.61 -9.69
N ILE A 79 2.17 7.74 -10.05
CA ILE A 79 1.48 6.83 -9.13
C ILE A 79 2.24 5.51 -8.87
N GLY A 80 3.50 5.42 -9.32
CA GLY A 80 4.40 4.30 -8.99
C GLY A 80 4.47 3.16 -10.02
N PHE A 81 3.72 3.18 -11.11
CA PHE A 81 3.73 2.11 -12.13
C PHE A 81 4.75 2.41 -13.25
N ARG A 82 6.02 2.10 -13.01
CA ARG A 82 7.14 2.27 -13.98
C ARG A 82 7.36 1.05 -14.87
N SER A 83 8.32 1.13 -15.79
CA SER A 83 8.74 0.01 -16.64
C SER A 83 9.29 -1.16 -15.82
N ILE A 84 9.25 -2.37 -16.40
CA ILE A 84 9.72 -3.59 -15.72
C ILE A 84 11.21 -3.48 -15.34
N LYS A 85 12.06 -2.97 -16.25
CA LYS A 85 13.49 -2.78 -16.00
C LYS A 85 13.75 -1.91 -14.77
N ASN A 86 13.09 -0.76 -14.68
CA ASN A 86 13.22 0.15 -13.53
C ASN A 86 12.65 -0.50 -12.26
N THR A 87 11.58 -1.29 -12.39
CA THR A 87 10.97 -1.99 -11.27
C THR A 87 11.92 -3.02 -10.68
N VAL A 88 12.54 -3.88 -11.49
CA VAL A 88 13.50 -4.88 -11.02
C VAL A 88 14.67 -4.24 -10.27
N VAL A 89 15.28 -3.19 -10.84
CA VAL A 89 16.40 -2.50 -10.20
C VAL A 89 15.99 -1.85 -8.88
N LEU A 90 14.86 -1.13 -8.87
CA LEU A 90 14.41 -0.44 -7.66
C LEU A 90 13.94 -1.41 -6.58
N VAL A 91 13.31 -2.54 -6.94
CA VAL A 91 12.95 -3.60 -6.00
C VAL A 91 14.21 -4.21 -5.37
N ALA A 92 15.25 -4.49 -6.16
CA ALA A 92 16.50 -5.02 -5.63
C ALA A 92 17.17 -4.04 -4.65
N VAL A 93 17.25 -2.75 -5.02
CA VAL A 93 17.83 -1.71 -4.15
C VAL A 93 16.99 -1.51 -2.89
N ALA A 94 15.68 -1.31 -3.02
CA ALA A 94 14.78 -1.05 -1.90
C ALA A 94 14.67 -2.27 -0.97
N GLY A 95 14.65 -3.48 -1.53
CA GLY A 95 14.69 -4.72 -0.76
C GLY A 95 16.01 -4.89 -0.01
N THR A 96 17.16 -4.58 -0.63
CA THR A 96 18.45 -4.62 0.05
C THR A 96 18.50 -3.63 1.22
N ILE A 97 18.08 -2.38 0.99
CA ILE A 97 18.06 -1.36 2.04
C ILE A 97 17.07 -1.75 3.15
N GLY A 98 15.87 -2.20 2.80
CA GLY A 98 14.85 -2.64 3.76
C GLY A 98 15.34 -3.81 4.62
N PHE A 99 15.98 -4.80 4.01
CA PHE A 99 16.58 -5.93 4.72
C PHE A 99 17.73 -5.49 5.65
N LEU A 100 18.62 -4.62 5.18
CA LEU A 100 19.71 -4.10 6.01
C LEU A 100 19.18 -3.33 7.22
N LEU A 101 18.16 -2.48 7.04
CA LEU A 101 17.51 -1.78 8.14
C LEU A 101 16.89 -2.78 9.13
N PHE A 102 16.18 -3.79 8.64
CA PHE A 102 15.59 -4.85 9.46
C PHE A 102 16.65 -5.57 10.33
N VAL A 103 17.82 -5.90 9.76
CA VAL A 103 18.93 -6.52 10.51
C VAL A 103 19.54 -5.54 11.52
N ILE A 104 19.81 -4.30 11.12
CA ILE A 104 20.42 -3.27 11.99
C ILE A 104 19.52 -2.91 13.17
N GLN A 105 18.20 -2.95 12.99
CA GLN A 105 17.22 -2.71 14.05
C GLN A 105 17.19 -3.83 15.11
N GLY A 106 17.93 -4.92 14.92
CA GLY A 106 18.04 -6.01 15.91
C GLY A 106 16.79 -6.89 15.93
N SER A 107 16.37 -7.38 14.77
CA SER A 107 15.17 -8.23 14.62
C SER A 107 15.11 -9.37 15.65
N ALA A 108 13.93 -9.65 16.17
CA ALA A 108 13.69 -10.72 17.16
C ALA A 108 14.07 -12.13 16.65
N SER A 109 14.07 -12.36 15.34
CA SER A 109 14.50 -13.63 14.73
C SER A 109 15.04 -13.43 13.32
N LEU A 110 16.11 -14.16 13.00
CA LEU A 110 16.64 -14.32 11.64
C LEU A 110 16.41 -15.74 11.09
N ASN A 111 15.58 -16.55 11.77
CA ASN A 111 15.22 -17.88 11.28
C ASN A 111 14.47 -17.74 9.93
N PRO A 112 14.94 -18.38 8.85
CA PRO A 112 14.35 -18.21 7.52
C PRO A 112 12.86 -18.59 7.42
N ILE A 113 12.39 -19.55 8.22
CA ILE A 113 11.00 -20.00 8.22
C ILE A 113 10.12 -18.93 8.90
N VAL A 114 10.53 -18.47 10.08
CA VAL A 114 9.85 -17.41 10.83
C VAL A 114 9.80 -16.13 9.99
N PHE A 115 10.94 -15.74 9.40
CA PHE A 115 11.03 -14.61 8.48
C PHE A 115 10.04 -14.76 7.33
N SER A 116 10.01 -15.92 6.67
CA SER A 116 9.14 -16.16 5.51
C SER A 116 7.66 -16.11 5.87
N ASN A 117 7.28 -16.67 7.02
CA ASN A 117 5.91 -16.65 7.51
C ASN A 117 5.44 -15.22 7.79
N VAL A 118 6.20 -14.46 8.61
CA VAL A 118 5.79 -13.10 8.99
C VAL A 118 5.86 -12.16 7.79
N PHE A 119 6.88 -12.26 6.94
CA PHE A 119 6.97 -11.46 5.71
C PHE A 119 5.78 -11.73 4.78
N SER A 120 5.35 -12.99 4.67
CA SER A 120 4.18 -13.37 3.88
C SER A 120 2.87 -12.87 4.51
N GLN A 121 2.77 -12.93 5.84
CA GLN A 121 1.60 -12.48 6.61
C GLN A 121 1.34 -10.99 6.43
N THR A 122 2.39 -10.17 6.43
CA THR A 122 2.26 -8.72 6.31
C THR A 122 2.05 -8.25 4.87
N LEU A 123 2.41 -9.07 3.87
CA LEU A 123 2.47 -8.63 2.48
C LEU A 123 1.12 -8.16 1.90
N PRO A 124 -0.02 -8.85 2.09
CA PRO A 124 -1.31 -8.35 1.62
C PRO A 124 -1.65 -6.96 2.19
N THR A 125 -1.45 -6.77 3.51
CA THR A 125 -1.67 -5.47 4.17
C THR A 125 -0.72 -4.41 3.63
N SER A 126 0.57 -4.70 3.50
CA SER A 126 1.54 -3.76 2.95
C SER A 126 1.25 -3.35 1.50
N ILE A 127 0.70 -4.24 0.68
CA ILE A 127 0.22 -3.88 -0.66
C ILE A 127 -0.94 -2.89 -0.56
N ALA A 128 -1.95 -3.19 0.26
CA ALA A 128 -3.11 -2.33 0.45
C ALA A 128 -2.72 -0.95 1.00
N GLU A 129 -1.87 -0.91 2.03
CA GLU A 129 -1.32 0.30 2.62
C GLU A 129 -0.64 1.17 1.56
N VAL A 130 0.30 0.59 0.80
CA VAL A 130 1.02 1.32 -0.26
C VAL A 130 0.07 1.83 -1.35
N VAL A 131 -0.89 1.00 -1.78
CA VAL A 131 -1.88 1.40 -2.78
C VAL A 131 -2.76 2.54 -2.26
N VAL A 132 -3.33 2.42 -1.07
CA VAL A 132 -4.32 3.39 -0.57
C VAL A 132 -3.64 4.66 -0.07
N CYS A 133 -2.65 4.55 0.81
CA CYS A 133 -2.06 5.72 1.47
C CYS A 133 -1.11 6.49 0.53
N TRP A 134 -0.34 5.81 -0.32
CA TRP A 134 0.63 6.48 -1.21
C TRP A 134 0.12 6.65 -2.63
N ALA A 135 -0.35 5.57 -3.27
CA ALA A 135 -0.76 5.65 -4.68
C ALA A 135 -2.09 6.36 -4.88
N VAL A 136 -3.08 6.14 -4.01
CA VAL A 136 -4.38 6.82 -4.06
C VAL A 136 -4.32 8.17 -3.37
N MET A 137 -4.04 8.23 -2.07
CA MET A 137 -4.06 9.48 -1.32
C MET A 137 -2.87 10.39 -1.64
N GLY A 138 -1.65 9.89 -1.43
CA GLY A 138 -0.41 10.66 -1.60
C GLY A 138 -0.26 11.29 -2.98
N ALA A 139 -0.41 10.48 -4.04
CA ALA A 139 -0.26 10.97 -5.41
C ALA A 139 -1.41 11.92 -5.81
N SER A 140 -2.64 11.69 -5.33
CA SER A 140 -3.75 12.61 -5.58
C SER A 140 -3.53 13.97 -4.92
N MET A 141 -3.01 14.00 -3.69
CA MET A 141 -2.68 15.22 -2.96
C MET A 141 -1.48 15.97 -3.56
N GLU A 142 -0.45 15.24 -4.02
CA GLU A 142 0.62 15.83 -4.84
C GLU A 142 0.03 16.48 -6.09
N SER A 143 -0.80 15.76 -6.85
CA SER A 143 -1.38 16.30 -8.09
C SER A 143 -2.26 17.51 -7.85
N PHE A 144 -3.09 17.49 -6.79
CA PHE A 144 -3.98 18.60 -6.43
C PHE A 144 -3.18 19.86 -6.08
N SER A 145 -2.09 19.69 -5.34
CA SER A 145 -1.26 20.81 -4.85
C SER A 145 -0.26 21.34 -5.88
N LYS A 146 0.02 20.59 -6.94
CA LYS A 146 1.03 20.91 -7.97
C LYS A 146 0.82 22.28 -8.63
N ASN A 147 -0.42 22.63 -8.98
CA ASN A 147 -0.71 23.90 -9.65
C ASN A 147 -0.56 25.12 -8.73
N LYS A 148 -0.77 24.93 -7.42
CA LYS A 148 -0.70 26.01 -6.43
C LYS A 148 0.71 26.22 -5.89
N PHE A 149 1.45 25.14 -5.65
CA PHE A 149 2.72 25.16 -4.92
C PHE A 149 3.93 24.75 -5.77
N GLY A 150 3.71 24.34 -7.02
CA GLY A 150 4.75 23.82 -7.89
C GLY A 150 5.16 22.38 -7.58
N LYS A 151 6.04 21.82 -8.41
CA LYS A 151 6.41 20.39 -8.39
C LYS A 151 7.10 19.95 -7.11
N LYS A 152 8.01 20.75 -6.55
CA LYS A 152 8.80 20.33 -5.37
C LYS A 152 7.94 20.30 -4.11
N LEU A 153 7.20 21.38 -3.86
CA LEU A 153 6.39 21.50 -2.66
C LEU A 153 5.17 20.56 -2.68
N SER A 154 4.61 20.25 -3.86
CA SER A 154 3.56 19.23 -3.98
C SER A 154 4.01 17.82 -3.60
N VAL A 155 5.27 17.45 -3.86
CA VAL A 155 5.82 16.17 -3.38
C VAL A 155 5.86 16.14 -1.86
N ILE A 156 6.23 17.24 -1.22
CA ILE A 156 6.23 17.35 0.25
C ILE A 156 4.81 17.19 0.79
N VAL A 157 3.81 17.80 0.15
CA VAL A 157 2.39 17.59 0.50
C VAL A 157 2.02 16.10 0.41
N GLY A 158 2.39 15.42 -0.69
CA GLY A 158 2.15 13.98 -0.85
C GLY A 158 2.82 13.14 0.23
N ILE A 159 4.08 13.44 0.59
CA ILE A 159 4.83 12.76 1.66
C ILE A 159 4.12 12.93 3.01
N ILE A 160 3.78 14.17 3.38
CA ILE A 160 3.13 14.46 4.65
C ILE A 160 1.77 13.77 4.71
N THR A 161 0.94 13.89 3.67
CA THR A 161 -0.38 13.27 3.66
C THR A 161 -0.30 11.74 3.75
N SER A 162 0.57 11.10 2.97
CA SER A 162 0.70 9.63 3.01
C SER A 162 1.18 9.15 4.38
N THR A 163 2.15 9.85 4.97
CA THR A 163 2.70 9.50 6.29
C THR A 163 1.64 9.64 7.39
N VAL A 164 0.95 10.78 7.44
CA VAL A 164 -0.08 11.04 8.45
C VAL A 164 -1.23 10.06 8.33
N LEU A 165 -1.73 9.81 7.11
CA LEU A 165 -2.85 8.88 6.90
C LEU A 165 -2.44 7.43 7.16
N PHE A 166 -1.21 7.03 6.85
CA PHE A 166 -0.69 5.73 7.25
C PHE A 166 -0.70 5.55 8.77
N GLY A 167 -0.25 6.56 9.54
CA GLY A 167 -0.31 6.48 10.99
C GLY A 167 -1.73 6.50 11.54
N VAL A 168 -2.61 7.38 11.01
CA VAL A 168 -4.03 7.42 11.42
C VAL A 168 -4.75 6.11 11.13
N TYR A 169 -4.44 5.46 10.00
CA TYR A 169 -4.97 4.15 9.64
C TYR A 169 -4.73 3.10 10.74
N HIS A 170 -3.60 3.17 11.45
CA HIS A 170 -3.28 2.18 12.49
C HIS A 170 -4.18 2.25 13.72
N PHE A 171 -4.95 3.33 13.94
CA PHE A 171 -6.02 3.33 14.94
C PHE A 171 -7.17 2.35 14.60
N ALA A 172 -7.28 1.91 13.34
CA ALA A 172 -8.23 0.88 12.95
C ALA A 172 -7.76 -0.54 13.31
N HIS A 173 -6.51 -0.71 13.75
CA HIS A 173 -5.98 -2.02 14.10
C HIS A 173 -6.24 -2.41 15.57
N SER A 174 -5.96 -3.67 15.93
CA SER A 174 -5.90 -4.08 17.33
C SER A 174 -4.66 -3.51 18.04
N GLU A 175 -4.56 -3.74 19.35
CA GLU A 175 -3.30 -3.48 20.07
C GLU A 175 -2.14 -4.29 19.45
N PRO A 176 -0.89 -3.82 19.59
CA PRO A 176 -0.46 -2.52 20.13
C PRO A 176 -0.58 -1.37 19.10
N PHE A 177 -1.06 -1.63 17.89
CA PHE A 177 -1.00 -0.70 16.75
C PHE A 177 -1.93 0.51 16.88
N ASN A 178 -3.04 0.37 17.61
CA ASN A 178 -3.99 1.47 17.86
C ASN A 178 -3.61 2.41 19.00
N GLN A 179 -2.45 2.21 19.64
CA GLN A 179 -2.01 3.06 20.74
C GLN A 179 -1.33 4.32 20.18
N ILE A 180 -1.61 5.48 20.78
CA ILE A 180 -1.10 6.77 20.30
C ILE A 180 0.44 6.79 20.18
N ASN A 181 1.14 6.20 21.15
CA ASN A 181 2.60 6.12 21.14
C ASN A 181 3.10 5.27 19.98
N THR A 182 2.46 4.12 19.74
CA THR A 182 2.78 3.25 18.60
C THR A 182 2.52 3.96 17.29
N VAL A 183 1.37 4.62 17.13
CA VAL A 183 1.02 5.40 15.93
C VAL A 183 2.06 6.50 15.66
N MET A 184 2.49 7.24 16.69
CA MET A 184 3.52 8.27 16.53
C MET A 184 4.87 7.68 16.11
N ILE A 185 5.24 6.51 16.64
CA ILE A 185 6.45 5.78 16.21
C ILE A 185 6.31 5.31 14.77
N LEU A 186 5.14 4.79 14.37
CA LEU A 186 4.85 4.32 13.02
C LEU A 186 4.87 5.43 11.96
N MET A 187 4.78 6.71 12.35
CA MET A 187 5.03 7.81 11.43
C MET A 187 6.46 7.77 10.85
N LEU A 188 7.45 7.20 11.57
CA LEU A 188 8.81 7.05 11.06
C LEU A 188 8.90 6.07 9.87
N PRO A 189 8.48 4.79 9.98
CA PRO A 189 8.43 3.91 8.81
C PRO A 189 7.49 4.43 7.72
N GLY A 190 6.41 5.14 8.08
CA GLY A 190 5.55 5.85 7.12
C GLY A 190 6.30 6.92 6.32
N LEU A 191 7.15 7.72 6.98
CA LEU A 191 7.99 8.73 6.35
C LEU A 191 9.06 8.09 5.45
N LEU A 192 9.76 7.06 5.93
CA LEU A 192 10.77 6.35 5.14
C LEU A 192 10.15 5.73 3.89
N THR A 193 8.99 5.09 4.03
CA THR A 193 8.23 4.52 2.91
C THR A 193 7.80 5.61 1.92
N SER A 194 7.38 6.78 2.43
CA SER A 194 7.06 7.95 1.60
C SER A 194 8.27 8.43 0.79
N ILE A 195 9.47 8.48 1.40
CA ILE A 195 10.69 8.85 0.67
C ILE A 195 10.94 7.85 -0.46
N VAL A 196 10.92 6.54 -0.17
CA VAL A 196 11.11 5.49 -1.20
C VAL A 196 10.08 5.63 -2.32
N TYR A 197 8.81 5.84 -1.98
CA TYR A 197 7.72 5.99 -2.95
C TYR A 197 7.88 7.23 -3.84
N PHE A 198 8.02 8.42 -3.25
CA PHE A 198 8.03 9.66 -4.02
C PHE A 198 9.36 9.91 -4.76
N VAL A 199 10.48 9.36 -4.26
CA VAL A 199 11.78 9.42 -4.95
C VAL A 199 11.88 8.34 -6.02
N GLY A 200 11.62 7.07 -5.65
CA GLY A 200 11.75 5.93 -6.57
C GLY A 200 10.64 5.88 -7.62
N ARG A 201 9.46 6.39 -7.29
CA ARG A 201 8.24 6.34 -8.10
C ARG A 201 7.94 4.92 -8.53
N ASN A 202 8.06 3.96 -7.62
CA ASN A 202 7.87 2.56 -7.93
C ASN A 202 7.09 1.84 -6.83
N ILE A 203 5.86 1.44 -7.13
CA ILE A 203 4.95 0.85 -6.15
C ILE A 203 5.48 -0.49 -5.61
N TYR A 204 6.05 -1.35 -6.46
CA TYR A 204 6.57 -2.65 -6.03
C TYR A 204 7.80 -2.50 -5.13
N ALA A 205 8.71 -1.59 -5.47
CA ALA A 205 9.88 -1.30 -4.63
C ALA A 205 9.45 -0.72 -3.27
N THR A 206 8.45 0.16 -3.26
CA THR A 206 7.85 0.69 -2.03
C THR A 206 7.22 -0.41 -1.20
N ILE A 207 6.43 -1.31 -1.79
CA ILE A 207 5.81 -2.45 -1.10
C ILE A 207 6.87 -3.32 -0.44
N VAL A 208 7.91 -3.70 -1.17
CA VAL A 208 8.98 -4.56 -0.63
C VAL A 208 9.68 -3.86 0.53
N PHE A 209 10.07 -2.59 0.37
CA PHE A 209 10.69 -1.82 1.45
C PHE A 209 9.77 -1.69 2.67
N HIS A 210 8.50 -1.37 2.44
CA HIS A 210 7.50 -1.20 3.49
C HIS A 210 7.26 -2.51 4.25
N ASN A 211 7.19 -3.63 3.52
CA ASN A 211 6.97 -4.94 4.12
C ASN A 211 8.13 -5.35 5.04
N PHE A 212 9.37 -4.93 4.77
CA PHE A 212 10.48 -5.12 5.71
C PHE A 212 10.31 -4.32 7.01
N GLN A 213 9.74 -3.11 6.95
CA GLN A 213 9.43 -2.32 8.13
C GLN A 213 8.26 -2.93 8.91
N ALA A 214 7.22 -3.39 8.23
CA ALA A 214 6.09 -4.10 8.82
C ALA A 214 6.53 -5.41 9.49
N LEU A 215 7.40 -6.18 8.82
CA LEU A 215 8.03 -7.38 9.35
C LEU A 215 8.71 -7.14 10.69
N PHE A 216 9.49 -6.05 10.83
CA PHE A 216 10.11 -5.69 12.10
C PHE A 216 9.07 -5.46 13.20
N GLY A 217 8.04 -4.65 12.92
CA GLY A 217 6.98 -4.34 13.88
C GLY A 217 6.19 -5.56 14.33
N VAL A 218 5.84 -6.45 13.40
CA VAL A 218 5.08 -7.68 13.70
C VAL A 218 5.96 -8.72 14.41
N LEU A 219 7.23 -8.86 14.03
CA LEU A 219 8.15 -9.77 14.74
C LEU A 219 8.36 -9.39 16.21
N ALA A 220 8.21 -8.12 16.55
CA ALA A 220 8.29 -7.67 17.93
C ALA A 220 7.06 -8.03 18.78
N SER A 221 5.94 -8.46 18.16
CA SER A 221 4.67 -8.72 18.84
C SER A 221 4.15 -10.16 18.71
N VAL A 222 4.68 -10.96 17.78
CA VAL A 222 4.26 -12.36 17.59
C VAL A 222 5.06 -13.34 18.43
N GLU A 223 4.41 -14.43 18.82
CA GLU A 223 5.06 -15.59 19.44
C GLU A 223 5.82 -16.40 18.38
N ILE A 224 7.15 -16.43 18.49
CA ILE A 224 8.06 -16.99 17.48
C ILE A 224 7.85 -18.51 17.35
N GLU A 225 7.50 -19.19 18.43
CA GLU A 225 7.30 -20.63 18.52
C GLU A 225 6.22 -21.10 17.53
N HIS A 226 5.15 -20.33 17.35
CA HIS A 226 4.06 -20.59 16.41
C HIS A 226 4.45 -20.38 14.94
N MET A 227 5.62 -19.79 14.68
CA MET A 227 6.12 -19.44 13.36
C MET A 227 7.26 -20.34 12.87
N LEU A 228 7.63 -21.38 13.63
CA LEU A 228 8.73 -22.28 13.29
C LEU A 228 8.39 -23.30 12.18
N GLN A 229 7.11 -23.44 11.83
CA GLN A 229 6.65 -24.28 10.73
C GLN A 229 6.09 -23.42 9.60
N ILE A 230 6.29 -23.84 8.35
CA ILE A 230 5.77 -23.10 7.19
C ILE A 230 4.24 -23.04 7.24
N GLN A 231 3.71 -21.82 7.23
CA GLN A 231 2.28 -21.56 7.21
C GLN A 231 1.81 -21.42 5.76
N PHE A 232 1.47 -22.55 5.12
CA PHE A 232 1.13 -22.60 3.70
C PHE A 232 0.01 -21.64 3.31
N LEU A 233 -1.05 -21.51 4.12
CA LEU A 233 -2.15 -20.59 3.84
C LEU A 233 -1.67 -19.14 3.72
N VAL A 234 -0.81 -18.72 4.65
CA VAL A 234 -0.25 -17.37 4.69
C VAL A 234 0.63 -17.10 3.47
N VAL A 235 1.49 -18.05 3.11
CA VAL A 235 2.33 -17.95 1.90
C VAL A 235 1.48 -17.90 0.63
N MET A 236 0.42 -18.72 0.53
CA MET A 236 -0.50 -18.68 -0.61
C MET A 236 -1.20 -17.32 -0.73
N LEU A 237 -1.61 -16.71 0.39
CA LEU A 237 -2.23 -15.39 0.38
C LEU A 237 -1.26 -14.28 -0.04
N ALA A 238 0.00 -14.37 0.38
CA ALA A 238 1.06 -13.47 -0.07
C ALA A 238 1.30 -13.57 -1.58
N VAL A 239 1.33 -14.78 -2.13
CA VAL A 239 1.46 -14.98 -3.59
C VAL A 239 0.22 -14.44 -4.30
N ALA A 240 -0.98 -14.72 -3.79
CA ALA A 240 -2.23 -14.26 -4.37
C ALA A 240 -2.32 -12.72 -4.41
N SER A 241 -1.93 -12.02 -3.33
CA SER A 241 -1.94 -10.55 -3.29
C SER A 241 -0.99 -9.93 -4.32
N VAL A 242 0.20 -10.49 -4.50
CA VAL A 242 1.15 -10.07 -5.54
C VAL A 242 0.58 -10.29 -6.93
N LEU A 243 -0.04 -11.45 -7.19
CA LEU A 243 -0.70 -11.74 -8.47
C LEU A 243 -1.84 -10.76 -8.75
N VAL A 244 -2.68 -10.46 -7.75
CA VAL A 244 -3.75 -9.47 -7.86
C VAL A 244 -3.17 -8.11 -8.27
N LEU A 245 -2.12 -7.64 -7.60
CA LEU A 245 -1.48 -6.37 -7.95
C LEU A 245 -0.91 -6.37 -9.37
N ILE A 246 -0.24 -7.45 -9.79
CA ILE A 246 0.31 -7.60 -11.14
C ILE A 246 -0.82 -7.59 -12.19
N ILE A 247 -1.92 -8.28 -11.93
CA ILE A 247 -3.08 -8.33 -12.83
C ILE A 247 -3.67 -6.91 -12.98
N MET A 248 -3.85 -6.21 -11.86
CA MET A 248 -4.33 -4.83 -11.85
C MET A 248 -3.39 -3.89 -12.62
N ASP A 249 -2.08 -3.98 -12.41
CA ASP A 249 -1.09 -3.18 -13.14
C ASP A 249 -1.15 -3.45 -14.66
N ARG A 250 -1.05 -4.72 -15.05
CA ARG A 250 -0.83 -5.12 -16.45
C ARG A 250 -2.07 -5.07 -17.31
N PHE A 251 -3.18 -5.58 -16.81
CA PHE A 251 -4.39 -5.77 -17.62
C PHE A 251 -5.42 -4.66 -17.43
N ILE A 252 -5.36 -3.94 -16.31
CA ILE A 252 -6.33 -2.91 -15.98
C ILE A 252 -5.71 -1.52 -16.14
N LEU A 253 -4.66 -1.18 -15.39
CA LEU A 253 -4.10 0.18 -15.37
C LEU A 253 -3.35 0.54 -16.65
N ARG A 254 -2.57 -0.38 -17.22
CA ARG A 254 -1.80 -0.13 -18.46
C ARG A 254 -2.58 -0.31 -19.74
N ARG A 255 -3.81 -0.84 -19.68
CA ARG A 255 -4.62 -1.06 -20.88
C ARG A 255 -5.03 0.29 -21.46
N LYS A 256 -4.58 0.55 -22.71
CA LYS A 256 -4.98 1.75 -23.47
C LYS A 256 -6.50 1.84 -23.56
N SER A 257 -7.02 3.05 -23.44
CA SER A 257 -8.46 3.35 -23.46
C SER A 257 -9.08 3.26 -24.87
N ASP A 258 -8.66 2.29 -25.67
CA ASP A 258 -9.13 2.20 -27.07
C ASP A 258 -10.58 1.70 -27.13
N SER A 259 -11.12 1.07 -26.08
CA SER A 259 -12.46 0.45 -26.09
C SER A 259 -13.57 1.18 -25.33
N ILE A 260 -13.25 2.19 -24.50
CA ILE A 260 -14.28 2.96 -23.74
C ILE A 260 -14.71 4.21 -24.52
N PHE A 261 -13.82 4.78 -25.32
CA PHE A 261 -14.09 6.00 -26.08
C PHE A 261 -14.91 5.75 -27.35
N GLU A 262 -14.81 4.57 -27.99
CA GLU A 262 -15.69 4.22 -29.11
C GLU A 262 -17.17 4.18 -28.71
N TRP A 263 -17.49 3.88 -27.45
CA TRP A 263 -18.87 3.87 -26.98
C TRP A 263 -19.45 5.28 -26.81
N LYS A 264 -18.62 6.27 -26.45
CA LYS A 264 -19.04 7.67 -26.30
C LYS A 264 -19.07 8.47 -27.60
N MET A 265 -18.42 8.00 -28.67
CA MET A 265 -18.46 8.63 -29.99
C MET A 265 -19.53 8.05 -30.92
N LYS A 266 -20.22 6.98 -30.49
CA LYS A 266 -21.33 6.34 -31.23
C LYS A 266 -22.72 6.62 -30.62
N ARG A 267 -22.84 7.59 -29.71
CA ARG A 267 -24.13 8.05 -29.17
C ARG A 267 -24.23 9.56 -29.22
#